data_AF-K9ZK49-F1
#
_entry.id   AF-K9ZK49-F1
#
_cell.length_a   1.000
_cell.length_b   1.000
_cell.length_c   1.000
_cell.angle_alpha   90.00
_cell.angle_beta   90.00
_cell.angle_gamma   90.00
#
_symmetry.space_group_name_H-M   'P 1'
#
loop_
_entity.id
_entity.type
_entity.pdbx_description
1 polymer ?
#
loop_
_entity_poly.entity_id
_entity_poly.type
_entity_poly.pdbx_seq_one_letter_code
_entity_poly.pdbx_strand_id
1 'polypeptide(L)'
;MFDTFKNRLEITGKLTTITALRISAGRSTEPIGTDLPVIKDALGQPLIPGSSFKGALRSRLESFLRGIDSSFAEDPADFTSSARNKYVKDLKEQHKDNDEELTQKLVEMTDLISQLFGSPWIASKFQVRDLTVVPDTWFGQYQERDGVAIDRDTETAVNGKLYDFQVVPAGTQFQFRAVVENAEPWELGLLMIGLHQFETEQIPLGGGRSRGLGVVKLDISEMWWLDVNNNPKKLLTYLTELVNSRIGDKLPSYQEGKNFKDIWTQALIKHLTDDNISNNSITATQAQ
;
A
#
# COMPACT_ATOMS: atom_id res chain seq x y z
N MET A 1 -12.12 11.32 -5.23
CA MET A 1 -13.18 10.38 -5.67
C MET A 1 -13.13 10.36 -7.18
N PHE A 2 -13.37 9.22 -7.83
CA PHE A 2 -13.33 9.11 -9.29
C PHE A 2 -14.57 9.74 -9.92
N ASP A 3 -14.44 10.21 -11.15
CA ASP A 3 -15.54 10.79 -11.92
C ASP A 3 -16.61 9.73 -12.27
N THR A 4 -16.18 8.59 -12.82
CA THR A 4 -17.06 7.49 -13.22
C THR A 4 -16.66 6.19 -12.53
N PHE A 5 -17.63 5.44 -11.98
CA PHE A 5 -17.41 4.11 -11.40
C PHE A 5 -17.42 3.01 -12.47
N LYS A 6 -16.36 2.19 -12.53
CA LYS A 6 -16.18 1.10 -13.51
C LYS A 6 -16.05 -0.26 -12.85
N ASN A 7 -15.22 -0.36 -11.81
CA ASN A 7 -14.96 -1.62 -11.14
C ASN A 7 -14.53 -1.40 -9.68
N ARG A 8 -14.65 -2.47 -8.89
CA ARG A 8 -14.29 -2.47 -7.47
C ARG A 8 -13.82 -3.83 -7.01
N LEU A 9 -12.66 -3.86 -6.35
CA LEU A 9 -12.13 -4.99 -5.62
C LEU A 9 -12.20 -4.70 -4.13
N GLU A 10 -12.85 -5.56 -3.36
CA GLU A 10 -12.82 -5.52 -1.90
C GLU A 10 -12.02 -6.71 -1.36
N ILE A 11 -11.14 -6.45 -0.41
CA ILE A 11 -10.26 -7.47 0.18
C ILE A 11 -10.39 -7.40 1.69
N THR A 12 -10.74 -8.52 2.31
CA THR A 12 -10.80 -8.67 3.76
C THR A 12 -9.86 -9.79 4.21
N GLY A 13 -9.28 -9.62 5.39
CA GLY A 13 -8.39 -10.62 5.95
C GLY A 13 -7.93 -10.28 7.36
N LYS A 14 -6.90 -10.99 7.80
CA LYS A 14 -6.20 -10.73 9.06
C LYS A 14 -4.72 -10.62 8.80
N LEU A 15 -4.08 -9.61 9.40
CA LEU A 15 -2.63 -9.48 9.44
C LEU A 15 -2.14 -9.95 10.81
N THR A 16 -1.32 -11.00 10.85
CA THR A 16 -0.76 -11.56 12.08
C THR A 16 0.69 -11.12 12.24
N THR A 17 1.09 -10.68 13.44
CA THR A 17 2.49 -10.43 13.77
C THR A 17 3.21 -11.76 13.98
N ILE A 18 4.17 -12.09 13.12
CA ILE A 18 5.00 -13.30 13.27
C ILE A 18 6.13 -13.03 14.27
N THR A 19 6.73 -11.84 14.19
CA THR A 19 7.63 -11.32 15.21
C THR A 19 7.05 -10.08 15.85
N ALA A 20 7.62 -9.66 16.99
CA ALA A 20 7.14 -8.48 17.69
C ALA A 20 7.19 -7.24 16.78
N LEU A 21 6.13 -6.43 16.83
CA LEU A 21 5.91 -5.34 15.90
C LEU A 21 6.11 -3.99 16.59
N ARG A 22 7.02 -3.19 16.04
CA ARG A 22 7.26 -1.82 16.50
C ARG A 22 6.69 -0.82 15.50
N ILE A 23 5.54 -0.23 15.77
CA ILE A 23 5.00 0.86 14.94
C ILE A 23 5.00 2.11 15.80
N SER A 24 6.00 2.97 15.62
CA SER A 24 6.16 4.18 16.42
C SER A 24 5.60 5.41 15.69
N ALA A 25 4.88 6.27 16.40
CA ALA A 25 4.39 7.57 15.90
C ALA A 25 5.46 8.68 15.93
N GLY A 26 6.64 8.41 16.50
CA GLY A 26 7.65 9.41 16.82
C GLY A 26 8.28 9.14 18.19
N ARG A 27 9.11 10.05 18.67
CA ARG A 27 9.59 10.04 20.06
C ARG A 27 8.49 10.57 20.99
N SER A 28 8.34 9.95 22.16
CA SER A 28 7.47 10.48 23.20
C SER A 28 8.03 11.79 23.76
N THR A 29 7.14 12.71 24.11
CA THR A 29 7.46 13.90 24.91
C THR A 29 6.98 13.74 26.36
N GLU A 30 6.39 12.60 26.72
CA GLU A 30 5.90 12.35 28.08
C GLU A 30 7.08 12.16 29.04
N PRO A 31 7.07 12.81 30.22
CA PRO A 31 8.17 12.70 31.18
C PRO A 31 8.29 11.32 31.83
N ILE A 32 7.20 10.54 31.83
CA ILE A 32 7.09 9.22 32.45
C ILE A 32 6.44 8.31 31.40
N GLY A 33 7.26 7.64 30.60
CA GLY A 33 6.84 6.73 29.52
C GLY A 33 8.05 6.27 28.72
N THR A 34 7.86 5.29 27.82
CA THR A 34 8.92 4.85 26.91
C THR A 34 9.34 5.97 25.96
N ASP A 35 10.63 6.00 25.59
CA ASP A 35 11.17 6.92 24.59
C ASP A 35 10.45 6.80 23.24
N LEU A 36 10.00 5.58 22.92
CA LEU A 36 9.49 5.19 21.60
C LEU A 36 8.22 4.34 21.73
N PRO A 37 7.06 4.97 21.96
CA PRO A 37 5.80 4.28 22.14
C PRO A 37 5.27 3.70 20.83
N VAL A 38 4.41 2.69 20.96
CA VAL A 38 3.62 2.15 19.84
C VAL A 38 2.42 3.05 19.55
N ILE A 39 2.01 3.15 18.29
CA ILE A 39 0.76 3.83 17.87
C ILE A 39 -0.44 3.11 18.48
N LYS A 40 -1.31 3.90 19.12
CA LYS A 40 -2.52 3.41 19.79
C LYS A 40 -3.76 4.08 19.22
N ASP A 41 -4.89 3.40 19.29
CA ASP A 41 -6.20 4.02 19.07
C ASP A 41 -6.66 4.82 20.31
N ALA A 42 -7.86 5.41 20.22
CA ALA A 42 -8.45 6.18 21.32
C ALA A 42 -8.73 5.36 22.59
N LEU A 43 -8.70 4.03 22.51
CA LEU A 43 -8.89 3.10 23.63
C LEU A 43 -7.55 2.53 24.15
N GLY A 44 -6.41 3.01 23.62
CA GLY A 44 -5.08 2.56 24.01
C GLY A 44 -4.67 1.22 23.40
N GLN A 45 -5.42 0.70 22.42
CA GLN A 45 -5.12 -0.55 21.74
C GLN A 45 -4.12 -0.34 20.60
N PRO A 46 -3.26 -1.32 20.27
CA PRO A 46 -2.33 -1.18 19.16
C PRO A 46 -3.10 -1.00 17.84
N LEU A 47 -2.60 -0.09 17.00
CA LEU A 47 -3.16 0.24 15.70
C LEU A 47 -2.05 0.26 14.65
N ILE A 48 -2.30 -0.35 13.49
CA ILE A 48 -1.43 -0.19 12.33
C ILE A 48 -2.09 0.83 11.39
N PRO A 49 -1.50 2.02 11.19
CA PRO A 49 -2.03 2.96 10.22
C PRO A 49 -2.06 2.34 8.81
N GLY A 50 -3.16 2.53 8.09
CA GLY A 50 -3.29 2.07 6.70
C GLY A 50 -2.21 2.65 5.80
N SER A 51 -1.74 3.86 6.11
CA SER A 51 -0.59 4.51 5.48
C SER A 51 0.73 3.75 5.69
N SER A 52 0.94 3.15 6.87
CA SER A 52 2.14 2.36 7.16
C SER A 52 2.15 1.05 6.36
N PHE A 53 1.01 0.37 6.29
CA PHE A 53 0.85 -0.83 5.46
C PHE A 53 1.04 -0.48 3.97
N LYS A 54 0.32 0.54 3.49
CA LYS A 54 0.35 0.98 2.10
C LYS A 54 1.75 1.45 1.69
N GLY A 55 2.45 2.18 2.55
CA GLY A 55 3.81 2.65 2.30
C GLY A 55 4.83 1.52 2.19
N ALA A 56 4.76 0.52 3.07
CA ALA A 56 5.62 -0.67 2.99
C ALA A 56 5.38 -1.47 1.71
N LEU A 57 4.11 -1.64 1.35
CA LEU A 57 3.72 -2.29 0.09
C LEU A 57 4.23 -1.52 -1.14
N ARG A 58 4.00 -0.21 -1.18
CA ARG A 58 4.45 0.67 -2.27
C ARG A 58 5.96 0.59 -2.43
N SER A 59 6.72 0.78 -1.35
CA SER A 59 8.18 0.74 -1.38
C SER A 59 8.74 -0.59 -1.89
N ARG A 60 8.11 -1.73 -1.52
CA ARG A 60 8.51 -3.04 -2.04
C ARG A 60 8.26 -3.16 -3.54
N LEU A 61 7.10 -2.73 -4.00
CA LEU A 61 6.74 -2.79 -5.42
C LEU A 61 7.58 -1.84 -6.28
N GLU A 62 7.87 -0.63 -5.79
CA GLU A 62 8.81 0.30 -6.44
C GLU A 62 10.19 -0.34 -6.63
N SER A 63 10.69 -1.07 -5.63
CA SER A 63 11.97 -1.78 -5.74
C SER A 63 11.94 -2.87 -6.83
N PHE A 64 10.82 -3.55 -7.03
CA PHE A 64 10.69 -4.53 -8.10
C PHE A 64 10.62 -3.85 -9.46
N LEU A 65 9.80 -2.81 -9.60
CA LEU A 65 9.65 -2.06 -10.84
C LEU A 65 10.99 -1.43 -11.27
N ARG A 66 11.70 -0.74 -10.36
CA ARG A 66 13.05 -0.20 -10.64
C ARG A 66 14.09 -1.28 -10.96
N GLY A 67 13.89 -2.50 -10.47
CA GLY A 67 14.72 -3.65 -10.82
C GLY A 67 14.49 -4.16 -12.24
N ILE A 68 13.33 -3.86 -12.84
CA ILE A 68 13.00 -4.18 -14.24
C ILE A 68 13.44 -3.02 -15.14
N ASP A 69 12.93 -1.82 -14.86
CA ASP A 69 13.29 -0.57 -15.52
C ASP A 69 13.20 0.58 -14.51
N SER A 70 14.27 1.36 -14.38
CA SER A 70 14.31 2.50 -13.46
C SER A 70 13.23 3.56 -13.70
N SER A 71 12.69 3.65 -14.92
CA SER A 71 11.64 4.60 -15.30
C SER A 71 10.23 4.21 -14.82
N PHE A 72 10.01 2.95 -14.41
CA PHE A 72 8.70 2.46 -14.00
C PHE A 72 8.24 2.96 -12.62
N ALA A 73 9.16 3.45 -11.80
CA ALA A 73 8.84 4.02 -10.49
C ALA A 73 9.83 5.14 -10.11
N GLU A 74 9.32 6.37 -10.11
CA GLU A 74 10.07 7.58 -9.73
C GLU A 74 10.30 7.62 -8.21
N ASP A 75 11.27 8.41 -7.76
CA ASP A 75 11.40 8.70 -6.33
C ASP A 75 10.25 9.62 -5.88
N PRO A 76 9.41 9.22 -4.91
CA PRO A 76 8.34 10.08 -4.41
C PRO A 76 8.80 11.44 -3.88
N ALA A 77 10.08 11.60 -3.50
CA ALA A 77 10.64 12.89 -3.11
C ALA A 77 10.57 13.93 -4.24
N ASP A 78 10.73 13.48 -5.49
CA ASP A 78 10.76 14.35 -6.67
C ASP A 78 9.38 14.92 -7.03
N PHE A 79 8.30 14.27 -6.56
CA PHE A 79 6.92 14.71 -6.77
C PHE A 79 6.65 16.10 -6.19
N THR A 80 7.36 16.46 -5.12
CA THR A 80 7.16 17.72 -4.40
C THR A 80 8.21 18.77 -4.74
N SER A 81 9.07 18.51 -5.72
CA SER A 81 10.02 19.50 -6.21
C SER A 81 9.31 20.74 -6.77
N SER A 82 9.94 21.91 -6.63
CA SER A 82 9.39 23.17 -7.14
C SER A 82 9.16 23.12 -8.66
N ALA A 83 10.07 22.47 -9.38
CA ALA A 83 9.97 22.27 -10.82
C ALA A 83 8.74 21.41 -11.20
N ARG A 84 8.56 20.25 -10.53
CA ARG A 84 7.42 19.36 -10.79
C ARG A 84 6.09 20.03 -10.45
N ASN A 85 6.01 20.68 -9.29
CA ASN A 85 4.81 21.40 -8.88
C ASN A 85 4.43 22.51 -9.88
N LYS A 86 5.43 23.23 -10.41
CA LYS A 86 5.19 24.25 -11.45
C LYS A 86 4.70 23.61 -12.75
N TYR A 87 5.36 22.56 -13.23
CA TYR A 87 4.97 21.85 -14.45
C TYR A 87 3.53 21.34 -14.39
N VAL A 88 3.14 20.68 -13.30
CA VAL A 88 1.77 20.19 -13.10
C VAL A 88 0.76 21.33 -13.05
N LYS A 89 1.12 22.46 -12.43
CA LYS A 89 0.26 23.65 -12.40
C LYS A 89 0.06 24.24 -13.79
N ASP A 90 1.13 24.39 -14.56
CA ASP A 90 1.09 24.93 -15.91
C ASP A 90 0.25 24.01 -16.83
N LEU A 91 0.41 22.69 -16.69
CA LEU A 91 -0.36 21.69 -17.44
C LEU A 91 -1.85 21.74 -17.10
N LYS A 92 -2.21 21.91 -15.82
CA LYS A 92 -3.60 22.13 -15.39
C LYS A 92 -4.22 23.40 -15.95
N GLU A 93 -3.44 24.47 -16.10
CA GLU A 93 -3.93 25.73 -16.68
C GLU A 93 -4.10 25.61 -18.20
N GLN A 94 -3.17 24.95 -18.90
CA GLN A 94 -3.21 24.74 -20.35
C GLN A 94 -4.41 23.92 -20.82
N HIS A 95 -4.83 22.93 -20.02
CA HIS A 95 -5.92 22.01 -20.35
C HIS A 95 -7.16 22.21 -19.47
N LYS A 96 -7.34 23.41 -18.90
CA LYS A 96 -8.42 23.71 -17.95
C LYS A 96 -9.82 23.47 -18.50
N ASP A 97 -10.01 23.64 -19.81
CA ASP A 97 -11.30 23.51 -20.49
C ASP A 97 -11.52 22.11 -21.10
N ASN A 98 -10.55 21.20 -20.96
CA ASN A 98 -10.61 19.84 -21.49
C ASN A 98 -10.10 18.81 -20.47
N ASP A 99 -11.00 18.39 -19.57
CA ASP A 99 -10.71 17.45 -18.48
C ASP A 99 -10.19 16.09 -18.99
N GLU A 100 -10.66 15.61 -20.14
CA GLU A 100 -10.23 14.33 -20.71
C GLU A 100 -8.76 14.38 -21.14
N GLU A 101 -8.39 15.43 -21.88
CA GLU A 101 -7.01 15.65 -22.32
C GLU A 101 -6.08 15.94 -21.14
N LEU A 102 -6.52 16.74 -20.16
CA LEU A 102 -5.78 16.97 -18.92
C LEU A 102 -5.50 15.64 -18.19
N THR A 103 -6.52 14.80 -18.06
CA THR A 103 -6.40 13.48 -17.40
C THR A 103 -5.40 12.60 -18.15
N GLN A 104 -5.51 12.53 -19.47
CA GLN A 104 -4.58 11.74 -20.29
C GLN A 104 -3.14 12.21 -20.10
N LYS A 105 -2.89 13.53 -20.14
CA LYS A 105 -1.55 14.10 -19.93
C LYS A 105 -1.00 13.82 -18.54
N LEU A 106 -1.83 13.93 -17.50
CA LEU A 106 -1.43 13.59 -16.13
C LEU A 106 -1.10 12.10 -15.99
N VAL A 107 -1.86 11.21 -16.63
CA VAL A 107 -1.57 9.76 -16.62
C VAL A 107 -0.28 9.45 -17.37
N GLU A 108 -0.08 10.04 -18.56
CA GLU A 108 1.14 9.86 -19.38
C GLU A 108 2.42 10.26 -18.64
N MET A 109 2.39 11.31 -17.82
CA MET A 109 3.56 11.73 -17.03
C MET A 109 3.74 10.98 -15.70
N THR A 110 2.79 10.12 -15.33
CA THR A 110 2.78 9.45 -14.01
C THR A 110 3.34 8.04 -14.12
N ASP A 111 4.31 7.75 -13.26
CA ASP A 111 4.94 6.44 -13.15
C ASP A 111 3.94 5.34 -12.77
N LEU A 112 4.23 4.09 -13.17
CA LEU A 112 3.28 2.98 -13.10
C LEU A 112 2.74 2.75 -11.68
N ILE A 113 3.61 2.80 -10.68
CA ILE A 113 3.20 2.58 -9.28
C ILE A 113 2.24 3.67 -8.80
N SER A 114 2.43 4.92 -9.21
CA SER A 114 1.61 6.05 -8.77
C SER A 114 0.21 6.04 -9.41
N GLN A 115 0.00 5.35 -10.53
CA GLN A 115 -1.35 5.17 -11.09
C GLN A 115 -2.26 4.36 -10.14
N LEU A 116 -1.69 3.38 -9.42
CA LEU A 116 -2.39 2.61 -8.39
C LEU A 116 -2.35 3.30 -7.01
N PHE A 117 -1.16 3.73 -6.57
CA PHE A 117 -0.92 4.24 -5.20
C PHE A 117 -1.20 5.74 -5.03
N GLY A 118 -1.42 6.45 -6.12
CA GLY A 118 -1.64 7.90 -6.18
C GLY A 118 -0.36 8.72 -6.22
N SER A 119 -0.53 9.98 -6.61
CA SER A 119 0.48 11.06 -6.59
C SER A 119 -0.20 12.35 -6.12
N PRO A 120 0.53 13.47 -5.93
CA PRO A 120 -0.11 14.75 -5.59
C PRO A 120 -1.14 15.27 -6.62
N TRP A 121 -1.12 14.77 -7.85
CA TRP A 121 -2.03 15.17 -8.93
C TRP A 121 -3.02 14.09 -9.37
N ILE A 122 -2.80 12.82 -9.02
CA ILE A 122 -3.73 11.71 -9.30
C ILE A 122 -4.15 11.04 -7.99
N ALA A 123 -5.46 10.88 -7.82
CA ALA A 123 -6.03 10.16 -6.69
C ALA A 123 -5.64 8.67 -6.73
N SER A 124 -5.32 8.11 -5.57
CA SER A 124 -5.04 6.68 -5.46
C SER A 124 -6.29 5.84 -5.67
N LYS A 125 -6.15 4.76 -6.44
CA LYS A 125 -7.14 3.69 -6.61
C LYS A 125 -7.16 2.71 -5.45
N PHE A 126 -6.03 2.54 -4.76
CA PHE A 126 -5.88 1.61 -3.64
C PHE A 126 -6.02 2.29 -2.27
N GLN A 127 -7.02 1.86 -1.52
CA GLN A 127 -7.34 2.34 -0.18
C GLN A 127 -7.20 1.20 0.84
N VAL A 128 -6.53 1.49 1.96
CA VAL A 128 -6.37 0.55 3.07
C VAL A 128 -6.86 1.25 4.33
N ARG A 129 -7.77 0.61 5.07
CA ARG A 129 -8.22 1.12 6.36
C ARG A 129 -7.12 0.90 7.40
N ASP A 130 -7.12 1.70 8.46
CA ASP A 130 -6.29 1.39 9.62
C ASP A 130 -6.64 0.00 10.15
N LEU A 131 -5.62 -0.80 10.42
CA LEU A 131 -5.80 -2.17 10.87
C LEU A 131 -5.90 -2.15 12.39
N THR A 132 -7.11 -2.34 12.89
CA THR A 132 -7.42 -2.41 14.33
C THR A 132 -7.12 -3.80 14.86
N VAL A 133 -6.71 -3.91 16.11
CA VAL A 133 -6.41 -5.19 16.75
C VAL A 133 -7.66 -6.08 16.83
N VAL A 134 -7.47 -7.40 16.68
CA VAL A 134 -8.50 -8.40 16.98
C VAL A 134 -8.49 -8.62 18.50
N PRO A 135 -9.60 -8.34 19.22
CA PRO A 135 -9.61 -8.27 20.68
C PRO A 135 -9.02 -9.51 21.38
N ASP A 136 -9.34 -10.71 20.89
CA ASP A 136 -8.93 -11.97 21.53
C ASP A 136 -7.46 -12.34 21.31
N THR A 137 -6.71 -11.52 20.56
CA THR A 137 -5.32 -11.79 20.20
C THR A 137 -4.31 -10.85 20.87
N TRP A 138 -4.81 -9.87 21.64
CA TRP A 138 -3.97 -8.93 22.37
C TRP A 138 -4.44 -8.81 23.83
N PHE A 139 -3.56 -9.17 24.76
CA PHE A 139 -3.87 -9.27 26.19
C PHE A 139 -3.67 -7.96 26.97
N GLY A 140 -3.77 -6.81 26.30
CA GLY A 140 -3.67 -5.49 26.96
C GLY A 140 -2.26 -5.06 27.36
N GLN A 141 -1.22 -5.78 26.92
CA GLN A 141 0.16 -5.51 27.29
C GLN A 141 1.05 -5.24 26.07
N TYR A 142 1.93 -4.25 26.23
CA TYR A 142 3.06 -4.01 25.34
C TYR A 142 4.30 -4.65 25.96
N GLN A 143 5.21 -5.14 25.13
CA GLN A 143 6.54 -5.54 25.60
C GLN A 143 7.47 -4.35 25.53
N GLU A 144 8.20 -4.10 26.60
CA GLU A 144 9.29 -3.14 26.64
C GLU A 144 10.60 -3.86 26.32
N ARG A 145 11.43 -3.23 25.49
CA ARG A 145 12.74 -3.75 25.10
C ARG A 145 13.76 -2.64 25.12
N ASP A 146 14.97 -2.99 25.53
CA ASP A 146 16.10 -2.08 25.53
C ASP A 146 16.87 -2.13 24.20
N GLY A 147 17.39 -0.98 23.80
CA GLY A 147 18.37 -0.82 22.74
C GLY A 147 19.58 -0.08 23.26
N VAL A 148 20.77 -0.55 22.91
CA VAL A 148 22.05 0.09 23.27
C VAL A 148 22.92 0.24 22.03
N ALA A 149 23.69 1.33 21.96
CA ALA A 149 24.78 1.45 21.01
C ALA A 149 26.08 1.00 21.68
N ILE A 150 26.80 0.09 21.03
CA ILE A 150 28.10 -0.41 21.50
C ILE A 150 29.20 0.28 20.69
N ASP A 151 30.18 0.82 21.41
CA ASP A 151 31.43 1.31 20.84
C ASP A 151 32.31 0.12 20.44
N ARG A 152 32.74 0.07 19.17
CA ARG A 152 33.42 -1.10 18.63
C ARG A 152 34.90 -1.18 19.04
N ASP A 153 35.50 -0.07 19.43
CA ASP A 153 36.92 -0.01 19.81
C ASP A 153 37.09 -0.38 21.29
N THR A 154 36.14 0.02 22.13
CA THR A 154 36.15 -0.24 23.57
C THR A 154 35.29 -1.42 23.99
N GLU A 155 34.45 -1.95 23.09
CA GLU A 155 33.44 -2.99 23.37
C GLU A 155 32.45 -2.63 24.49
N THR A 156 32.31 -1.33 24.81
CA THR A 156 31.44 -0.84 25.88
C THR A 156 30.19 -0.14 25.35
N ALA A 157 29.17 -0.02 26.21
CA ALA A 157 27.97 0.77 25.90
C ALA A 157 28.33 2.27 25.80
N VAL A 158 27.94 2.89 24.68
CA VAL A 158 28.10 4.33 24.50
C VAL A 158 27.20 5.06 25.48
N ASN A 159 27.78 5.96 26.27
CA ASN A 159 27.04 6.73 27.26
C ASN A 159 25.93 7.57 26.60
N GLY A 160 24.74 7.59 27.21
CA GLY A 160 23.56 8.31 26.70
C GLY A 160 22.93 7.73 25.42
N LYS A 161 23.31 6.50 25.01
CA LYS A 161 22.73 5.79 23.85
C LYS A 161 21.96 4.53 24.22
N LEU A 162 21.67 4.34 25.51
CA LEU A 162 20.63 3.42 25.97
C LEU A 162 19.28 4.08 25.73
N TYR A 163 18.33 3.33 25.17
CA TYR A 163 16.95 3.76 24.97
C TYR A 163 16.04 2.55 25.09
N ASP A 164 14.80 2.76 25.53
CA ASP A 164 13.77 1.72 25.50
C ASP A 164 12.82 1.92 24.31
N PHE A 165 12.07 0.88 23.98
CA PHE A 165 10.98 0.98 23.02
C PHE A 165 9.90 -0.05 23.30
N GLN A 166 8.66 0.32 23.02
CA GLN A 166 7.54 -0.59 23.08
C GLN A 166 7.36 -1.37 21.78
N VAL A 167 6.94 -2.61 21.91
CA VAL A 167 6.53 -3.47 20.80
C VAL A 167 5.22 -4.18 21.11
N VAL A 168 4.43 -4.41 20.07
CA VAL A 168 3.29 -5.32 20.10
C VAL A 168 3.84 -6.76 20.10
N PRO A 169 3.37 -7.64 20.99
CA PRO A 169 3.76 -9.05 21.00
C PRO A 169 3.53 -9.75 19.66
N ALA A 170 4.37 -10.75 19.37
CA ALA A 170 4.10 -11.70 18.29
C ALA A 170 2.79 -12.47 18.57
N GLY A 171 2.13 -12.93 17.50
CA GLY A 171 0.82 -13.59 17.54
C GLY A 171 -0.38 -12.65 17.59
N THR A 172 -0.15 -11.33 17.68
CA THR A 172 -1.24 -10.35 17.67
C THR A 172 -1.81 -10.21 16.26
N GLN A 173 -3.14 -10.26 16.13
CA GLN A 173 -3.83 -10.13 14.85
C GLN A 173 -4.47 -8.76 14.70
N PHE A 174 -4.50 -8.27 13.46
CA PHE A 174 -5.14 -7.02 13.09
C PHE A 174 -6.10 -7.24 11.92
N GLN A 175 -7.24 -6.56 11.94
CA GLN A 175 -8.25 -6.65 10.89
C GLN A 175 -7.73 -5.95 9.62
N PHE A 176 -7.59 -6.68 8.51
CA PHE A 176 -7.22 -6.11 7.23
C PHE A 176 -8.46 -5.86 6.37
N ARG A 177 -8.59 -4.62 5.87
CA ARG A 177 -9.63 -4.23 4.91
C ARG A 177 -9.05 -3.26 3.89
N ALA A 178 -9.13 -3.63 2.62
CA ALA A 178 -8.71 -2.79 1.52
C ALA A 178 -9.75 -2.76 0.41
N VAL A 179 -9.77 -1.64 -0.32
CA VAL A 179 -10.62 -1.44 -1.48
C VAL A 179 -9.77 -0.90 -2.62
N VAL A 180 -10.00 -1.41 -3.82
CA VAL A 180 -9.47 -0.85 -5.06
C VAL A 180 -10.65 -0.46 -5.94
N GLU A 181 -10.63 0.74 -6.49
CA GLU A 181 -11.67 1.20 -7.43
C GLU A 181 -11.02 1.63 -8.74
N ASN A 182 -11.71 1.33 -9.85
CA ASN A 182 -11.32 1.73 -11.21
C ASN A 182 -9.88 1.34 -11.58
N ALA A 183 -9.43 0.19 -11.12
CA ALA A 183 -8.12 -0.33 -11.49
C ALA A 183 -8.19 -1.10 -12.81
N GLU A 184 -7.16 -0.92 -13.62
CA GLU A 184 -6.89 -1.71 -14.80
C GLU A 184 -6.35 -3.10 -14.38
N PRO A 185 -6.50 -4.13 -15.23
CA PRO A 185 -6.05 -5.48 -14.89
C PRO A 185 -4.57 -5.58 -14.50
N TRP A 186 -3.70 -4.79 -15.12
CA TRP A 186 -2.27 -4.78 -14.79
C TRP A 186 -1.99 -4.15 -13.41
N GLU A 187 -2.75 -3.12 -13.01
CA GLU A 187 -2.64 -2.51 -11.68
C GLU A 187 -3.08 -3.49 -10.60
N LEU A 188 -4.15 -4.26 -10.86
CA LEU A 188 -4.57 -5.35 -9.98
C LEU A 188 -3.51 -6.44 -9.90
N GLY A 189 -2.83 -6.75 -11.01
CA GLY A 189 -1.71 -7.69 -11.04
C GLY A 189 -0.55 -7.23 -10.15
N LEU A 190 -0.22 -5.93 -10.22
CA LEU A 190 0.81 -5.31 -9.38
C LEU A 190 0.44 -5.41 -7.90
N LEU A 191 -0.82 -5.14 -7.56
CA LEU A 191 -1.33 -5.30 -6.20
C LEU A 191 -1.25 -6.75 -5.73
N MET A 192 -1.63 -7.73 -6.56
CA MET A 192 -1.61 -9.14 -6.19
C MET A 192 -0.19 -9.63 -5.85
N ILE A 193 0.82 -9.24 -6.64
CA ILE A 193 2.22 -9.54 -6.33
C ILE A 193 2.59 -8.96 -4.97
N GLY A 194 2.22 -7.70 -4.72
CA GLY A 194 2.53 -7.04 -3.46
C GLY A 194 1.84 -7.69 -2.24
N LEU A 195 0.55 -8.01 -2.34
CA LEU A 195 -0.17 -8.71 -1.27
C LEU A 195 0.41 -10.10 -1.02
N HIS A 196 0.83 -10.80 -2.08
CA HIS A 196 1.48 -12.10 -1.95
C HIS A 196 2.80 -12.04 -1.16
N GLN A 197 3.53 -10.92 -1.24
CA GLN A 197 4.71 -10.72 -0.39
C GLN A 197 4.36 -10.65 1.11
N PHE A 198 3.17 -10.17 1.48
CA PHE A 198 2.70 -10.25 2.87
C PHE A 198 2.18 -11.65 3.23
N GLU A 199 1.52 -12.36 2.31
CA GLU A 199 1.11 -13.77 2.53
C GLU A 199 2.33 -14.68 2.79
N THR A 200 3.47 -14.34 2.20
CA THR A 200 4.76 -15.09 2.27
C THR A 200 5.79 -14.48 3.21
N GLU A 201 5.38 -13.56 4.10
CA GLU A 201 6.21 -13.00 5.18
C GLU A 201 7.45 -12.19 4.71
N GLN A 202 7.43 -11.68 3.48
CA GLN A 202 8.56 -10.99 2.84
C GLN A 202 8.63 -9.49 3.11
N ILE A 203 7.51 -8.84 3.50
CA ILE A 203 7.47 -7.41 3.80
C ILE A 203 7.39 -7.20 5.31
N PRO A 204 8.48 -6.73 5.95
CA PRO A 204 8.42 -6.33 7.35
C PRO A 204 7.77 -4.94 7.51
N LEU A 205 7.01 -4.76 8.60
CA LEU A 205 6.36 -3.50 8.97
C LEU A 205 7.04 -2.84 10.17
N GLY A 206 6.91 -1.51 10.26
CA GLY A 206 7.37 -0.77 11.44
C GLY A 206 8.88 -0.54 11.51
N GLY A 207 9.42 -0.36 12.71
CA GLY A 207 10.85 -0.10 12.97
C GLY A 207 11.61 -1.35 13.43
N GLY A 208 12.94 -1.34 13.28
CA GLY A 208 13.79 -2.46 13.72
C GLY A 208 13.75 -3.70 12.82
N ARG A 209 13.32 -3.53 11.55
CA ARG A 209 13.18 -4.60 10.54
C ARG A 209 14.44 -5.46 10.37
N SER A 210 15.61 -4.83 10.31
CA SER A 210 16.91 -5.51 10.19
C SER A 210 17.38 -6.22 11.46
N ARG A 211 16.65 -6.07 12.59
CA ARG A 211 16.96 -6.66 13.89
C ARG A 211 15.93 -7.73 14.30
N GLY A 212 15.19 -8.27 13.33
CA GLY A 212 14.22 -9.35 13.55
C GLY A 212 12.83 -8.92 13.97
N LEU A 213 12.52 -7.61 14.00
CA LEU A 213 11.18 -7.11 14.32
C LEU A 213 10.31 -6.91 13.08
N GLY A 214 8.99 -6.96 13.28
CA GLY A 214 8.01 -6.51 12.29
C GLY A 214 7.69 -7.50 11.17
N VAL A 215 8.11 -8.75 11.26
CA VAL A 215 7.65 -9.79 10.31
C VAL A 215 6.16 -10.00 10.54
N VAL A 216 5.39 -9.94 9.47
CA VAL A 216 3.93 -10.09 9.49
C VAL A 216 3.48 -11.03 8.38
N LYS A 217 2.34 -11.68 8.60
CA LYS A 217 1.68 -12.53 7.61
C LYS A 217 0.27 -12.03 7.35
N LEU A 218 -0.08 -11.86 6.08
CA LEU A 218 -1.46 -11.56 5.68
C LEU A 218 -2.19 -12.85 5.30
N ASP A 219 -3.33 -13.10 5.92
CA ASP A 219 -4.25 -14.17 5.54
C ASP A 219 -5.53 -13.54 4.96
N ILE A 220 -5.70 -13.62 3.63
CA ILE A 220 -6.86 -13.06 2.92
C ILE A 220 -8.05 -14.02 3.01
N SER A 221 -9.06 -13.65 3.78
CA SER A 221 -10.30 -14.43 3.93
C SER A 221 -11.17 -14.30 2.69
N GLU A 222 -11.47 -13.08 2.26
CA GLU A 222 -12.43 -12.81 1.19
C GLU A 222 -11.84 -11.83 0.19
N MET A 223 -12.21 -12.03 -1.07
CA MET A 223 -11.84 -11.14 -2.16
C MET A 223 -13.03 -11.02 -3.10
N TRP A 224 -13.68 -9.87 -3.13
CA TRP A 224 -14.89 -9.64 -3.91
C TRP A 224 -14.61 -8.71 -5.07
N TRP A 225 -14.83 -9.20 -6.29
CA TRP A 225 -14.59 -8.45 -7.52
C TRP A 225 -15.89 -8.09 -8.23
N LEU A 226 -16.06 -6.82 -8.55
CA LEU A 226 -17.16 -6.31 -9.36
C LEU A 226 -16.59 -5.55 -10.55
N ASP A 227 -17.06 -5.90 -11.74
CA ASP A 227 -16.79 -5.15 -12.97
C ASP A 227 -18.10 -4.88 -13.71
N VAL A 228 -18.51 -3.60 -13.75
CA VAL A 228 -19.73 -3.22 -14.45
C VAL A 228 -19.54 -3.20 -15.96
N ASN A 229 -18.31 -3.29 -16.48
CA ASN A 229 -17.98 -3.33 -17.91
C ASN A 229 -18.65 -2.18 -18.69
N ASN A 230 -18.69 -0.98 -18.08
CA ASN A 230 -19.42 0.18 -18.60
C ASN A 230 -20.90 -0.09 -18.95
N ASN A 231 -21.54 -1.08 -18.32
CA ASN A 231 -22.93 -1.42 -18.54
C ASN A 231 -23.83 -0.78 -17.46
N PRO A 232 -24.68 0.20 -17.82
CA PRO A 232 -25.53 0.90 -16.85
C PRO A 232 -26.49 -0.03 -16.10
N LYS A 233 -26.97 -1.11 -16.74
CA LYS A 233 -27.88 -2.06 -16.10
C LYS A 233 -27.17 -2.83 -14.99
N LYS A 234 -25.94 -3.28 -15.23
CA LYS A 234 -25.13 -3.95 -14.18
C LYS A 234 -24.88 -3.03 -12.99
N LEU A 235 -24.58 -1.75 -13.26
CA LEU A 235 -24.40 -0.75 -12.21
C LEU A 235 -25.68 -0.54 -11.39
N LEU A 236 -26.83 -0.35 -12.06
CA LEU A 236 -28.12 -0.20 -11.36
C LEU A 236 -28.48 -1.43 -10.51
N THR A 237 -28.20 -2.64 -11.00
CA THR A 237 -28.36 -3.89 -10.23
C THR A 237 -27.48 -3.86 -8.99
N TYR A 238 -26.18 -3.59 -9.13
CA TYR A 238 -25.25 -3.51 -8.00
C TYR A 238 -25.69 -2.46 -6.97
N LEU A 239 -26.10 -1.26 -7.40
CA LEU A 239 -26.56 -0.20 -6.50
C LEU A 239 -27.83 -0.61 -5.74
N THR A 240 -28.75 -1.31 -6.41
CA THR A 240 -29.97 -1.85 -5.79
C THR A 240 -29.63 -2.92 -4.74
N GLU A 241 -28.69 -3.82 -5.05
CA GLU A 241 -28.22 -4.85 -4.12
C GLU A 241 -27.53 -4.21 -2.91
N LEU A 242 -26.70 -3.19 -3.13
CA LEU A 242 -25.92 -2.51 -2.10
C LEU A 242 -26.80 -1.90 -1.01
N VAL A 243 -27.92 -1.28 -1.37
CA VAL A 243 -28.85 -0.66 -0.41
C VAL A 243 -29.72 -1.69 0.31
N ASN A 244 -30.06 -2.79 -0.36
CA ASN A 244 -30.99 -3.78 0.18
C ASN A 244 -30.32 -4.92 0.96
N SER A 245 -29.00 -5.08 0.85
CA SER A 245 -28.25 -6.13 1.54
C SER A 245 -27.82 -5.70 2.94
N ARG A 246 -27.58 -6.65 3.85
CA ARG A 246 -27.06 -6.33 5.17
C ARG A 246 -25.57 -6.08 5.09
N ILE A 247 -25.05 -5.34 6.07
CA ILE A 247 -23.61 -5.12 6.23
C ILE A 247 -22.94 -6.50 6.41
N GLY A 248 -22.03 -6.84 5.49
CA GLY A 248 -21.29 -8.10 5.49
C GLY A 248 -21.85 -9.18 4.56
N ASP A 249 -22.99 -8.95 3.90
CA ASP A 249 -23.49 -9.89 2.90
C ASP A 249 -22.68 -9.79 1.60
N LYS A 250 -22.35 -10.95 1.01
CA LYS A 250 -21.85 -11.00 -0.36
C LYS A 250 -22.98 -10.60 -1.32
N LEU A 251 -22.80 -9.50 -2.04
CA LEU A 251 -23.76 -9.10 -3.07
C LEU A 251 -23.73 -10.08 -4.26
N PRO A 252 -24.88 -10.42 -4.86
CA PRO A 252 -24.93 -11.28 -6.04
C PRO A 252 -24.09 -10.78 -7.22
N SER A 253 -23.95 -9.46 -7.38
CA SER A 253 -23.11 -8.86 -8.43
C SER A 253 -21.61 -9.12 -8.23
N TYR A 254 -21.16 -9.50 -7.03
CA TYR A 254 -19.75 -9.80 -6.75
C TYR A 254 -19.36 -11.21 -7.20
N GLN A 255 -18.19 -11.27 -7.81
CA GLN A 255 -17.49 -12.50 -8.17
C GLN A 255 -16.37 -12.78 -7.16
N GLU A 256 -15.96 -14.06 -7.07
CA GLU A 256 -14.81 -14.43 -6.26
C GLU A 256 -13.52 -13.93 -6.94
N GLY A 257 -12.92 -12.89 -6.37
CA GLY A 257 -11.75 -12.22 -6.92
C GLY A 257 -10.50 -13.10 -6.92
N LYS A 258 -10.40 -14.11 -6.03
CA LYS A 258 -9.29 -15.07 -6.06
C LYS A 258 -9.15 -15.78 -7.40
N ASN A 259 -10.26 -15.98 -8.13
CA ASN A 259 -10.27 -16.61 -9.45
C ASN A 259 -9.62 -15.76 -10.56
N PHE A 260 -9.38 -14.48 -10.29
CA PHE A 260 -8.81 -13.54 -11.28
C PHE A 260 -7.32 -13.26 -11.06
N LYS A 261 -6.70 -13.79 -9.99
CA LYS A 261 -5.29 -13.55 -9.66
C LYS A 261 -4.37 -13.83 -10.87
N ASP A 262 -4.51 -14.98 -11.51
CA ASP A 262 -3.67 -15.36 -12.65
C ASP A 262 -3.87 -14.42 -13.85
N ILE A 263 -5.11 -14.01 -14.13
CA ILE A 263 -5.43 -13.10 -15.23
C ILE A 263 -4.79 -11.73 -14.99
N TRP A 264 -4.90 -11.19 -13.77
CA TRP A 264 -4.31 -9.92 -13.41
C TRP A 264 -2.79 -9.96 -13.43
N THR A 265 -2.19 -11.03 -12.90
CA THR A 265 -0.73 -11.20 -12.95
C THR A 265 -0.24 -11.31 -14.40
N GLN A 266 -0.90 -12.07 -15.27
CA GLN A 266 -0.55 -12.13 -16.69
C GLN A 266 -0.68 -10.77 -17.38
N ALA A 267 -1.73 -10.00 -17.06
CA ALA A 267 -1.91 -8.65 -17.58
C ALA A 267 -0.76 -7.72 -17.19
N LEU A 268 -0.28 -7.79 -15.94
CA LEU A 268 0.90 -7.06 -15.51
C LEU A 268 2.15 -7.48 -16.28
N ILE A 269 2.43 -8.79 -16.37
CA ILE A 269 3.63 -9.27 -17.06
C ILE A 269 3.63 -8.79 -18.51
N LYS A 270 2.49 -8.92 -19.20
CA LYS A 270 2.34 -8.42 -20.57
C LYS A 270 2.61 -6.90 -20.65
N HIS A 271 2.02 -6.13 -19.75
CA HIS A 271 2.20 -4.67 -19.73
C HIS A 271 3.68 -4.29 -19.57
N LEU A 272 4.38 -4.91 -18.61
CA LEU A 272 5.80 -4.65 -18.36
C LEU A 272 6.71 -5.14 -19.51
N THR A 273 6.33 -6.18 -20.25
CA THR A 273 7.12 -6.66 -21.40
C THR A 273 6.91 -5.81 -22.65
N ASP A 274 5.68 -5.37 -22.91
CA ASP A 274 5.34 -4.56 -24.09
C ASP A 274 5.98 -3.16 -23.99
N ASP A 275 6.04 -2.58 -22.79
CA ASP A 275 6.71 -1.30 -22.53
C ASP A 275 8.24 -1.41 -22.72
N ASN A 276 8.85 -2.52 -22.32
CA ASN A 276 10.28 -2.78 -22.49
C ASN A 276 10.69 -2.98 -23.97
N ILE A 277 9.83 -3.60 -24.77
CA ILE A 277 10.08 -3.77 -26.22
C ILE A 277 10.02 -2.42 -26.94
N SER A 278 9.12 -1.54 -26.51
CA SER A 278 8.95 -0.18 -27.05
C SER A 278 10.16 0.72 -26.74
N ASN A 279 10.75 0.60 -25.55
CA ASN A 279 11.94 1.37 -25.19
C ASN A 279 13.23 0.87 -25.87
N ASN A 280 13.42 -0.45 -26.02
CA ASN A 280 14.61 -1.01 -26.67
C ASN A 280 14.67 -0.78 -28.19
N SER A 281 13.54 -0.54 -28.85
CA SER A 281 13.49 -0.21 -30.28
C SER A 281 13.89 1.24 -30.57
N ILE A 282 13.74 2.15 -29.59
CA ILE A 282 14.17 3.56 -29.72
C ILE A 282 15.68 3.69 -29.52
N THR A 283 16.29 2.94 -28.59
CA THR A 283 17.75 2.92 -28.39
C THR A 283 18.51 2.25 -29.54
N ALA A 284 17.93 1.28 -30.24
CA ALA A 284 18.55 0.64 -31.39
C ALA A 284 18.63 1.54 -32.65
N THR A 285 17.85 2.63 -32.71
CA THR A 285 17.79 3.51 -33.90
C THR A 285 18.71 4.74 -33.79
N GLN A 286 19.36 4.95 -32.65
CA GLN A 286 20.34 6.05 -32.43
C GLN A 286 21.81 5.60 -32.49
N ALA A 287 22.06 4.35 -32.87
CA ALA A 287 23.40 3.80 -33.09
C ALA A 287 23.57 3.29 -34.52
N GLN A 288 23.40 4.17 -35.51
CA GLN A 288 23.92 4.00 -36.87
C GLN A 288 24.41 5.34 -37.42
#